data_AF-A0A843JVD8-F1
#
_entry.id   AF-A0A843JVD8-F1
#
_cell.length_a   1.000
_cell.length_b   1.000
_cell.length_c   1.000
_cell.angle_alpha   90.00
_cell.angle_beta   90.00
_cell.angle_gamma   90.00
#
_symmetry.space_group_name_H-M   'P 1'
#
loop_
_entity.id
_entity.type
_entity.pdbx_description
1 polymer ?
#
loop_
_entity_poly.entity_id
_entity_poly.type
_entity_poly.pdbx_seq_one_letter_code
_entity_poly.pdbx_strand_id
1 'polypeptide(L)'
;MESKMILASGSPITQRIDAVKSLLAWKKVSSDPLPQEVSLDSGRLVLVLSKKKDCYYVTTANGCSCPAATYHNGPCKHQRKYFPQPEQEENLRDSLPEWPGGLNGPVEVI
;
A
#
# COMPACT_ATOMS: atom_id res chain seq x y z
N MET A 1 -16.08 29.99 7.92
CA MET A 1 -15.12 29.71 6.83
C MET A 1 -14.44 28.40 7.19
N GLU A 2 -14.95 27.30 6.62
CA GLU A 2 -14.37 25.96 6.85
C GLU A 2 -13.05 25.87 6.08
N SER A 3 -11.96 25.79 6.83
CA SER A 3 -10.62 25.51 6.33
C SER A 3 -10.59 24.10 5.73
N LYS A 4 -10.84 24.03 4.42
CA LYS A 4 -10.67 22.84 3.59
C LYS A 4 -9.18 22.49 3.61
N MET A 5 -8.80 21.50 4.43
CA MET A 5 -7.45 20.93 4.42
C MET A 5 -7.10 20.50 2.99
N ILE A 6 -6.11 21.16 2.39
CA ILE A 6 -5.71 20.94 0.98
C ILE A 6 -4.72 19.77 0.86
N LEU A 7 -3.98 19.43 1.92
CA LEU A 7 -3.22 18.18 2.02
C LEU A 7 -3.56 17.48 3.33
N ALA A 8 -4.43 16.48 3.24
CA ALA A 8 -4.44 15.43 4.24
C ALA A 8 -3.19 14.57 3.99
N SER A 9 -2.07 14.91 4.64
CA SER A 9 -0.84 14.10 4.68
C SER A 9 -1.03 12.77 5.44
N GLY A 10 -2.28 12.38 5.69
CA GLY A 10 -2.65 11.20 6.44
C GLY A 10 -2.55 9.97 5.55
N SER A 11 -2.17 8.86 6.18
CA SER A 11 -2.36 7.52 5.66
C SER A 11 -3.69 7.37 4.91
N PRO A 12 -3.75 6.47 3.90
CA PRO A 12 -4.96 6.27 3.11
C PRO A 12 -6.18 6.08 4.02
N ILE A 13 -7.25 6.81 3.73
CA ILE A 13 -8.49 6.83 4.53
C ILE A 13 -9.52 5.92 3.87
N THR A 14 -10.32 5.21 4.67
CA THR A 14 -11.44 4.41 4.17
C THR A 14 -12.50 5.28 3.51
N GLN A 15 -13.02 4.83 2.37
CA GLN A 15 -14.05 5.56 1.61
C GLN A 15 -15.42 4.93 1.80
N ARG A 16 -16.44 5.78 1.93
CA ARG A 16 -17.85 5.36 1.99
C ARG A 16 -18.33 4.90 0.61
N ILE A 17 -19.30 3.99 0.58
CA ILE A 17 -19.84 3.43 -0.69
C ILE A 17 -20.47 4.51 -1.56
N ASP A 18 -21.22 5.45 -0.97
CA ASP A 18 -21.92 6.48 -1.73
C ASP A 18 -20.94 7.43 -2.45
N ALA A 19 -19.79 7.71 -1.83
CA ALA A 19 -18.71 8.46 -2.45
C ALA A 19 -18.11 7.70 -3.64
N VAL A 20 -17.90 6.39 -3.50
CA VAL A 20 -17.36 5.54 -4.57
C VAL A 20 -18.35 5.39 -5.73
N LYS A 21 -19.65 5.24 -5.44
CA LYS A 21 -20.72 5.24 -6.47
C LYS A 21 -20.74 6.55 -7.24
N SER A 22 -20.64 7.68 -6.54
CA SER A 22 -20.58 9.01 -7.17
C SER A 22 -19.33 9.15 -8.06
N LEU A 23 -18.19 8.62 -7.61
CA LEU A 23 -16.94 8.59 -8.37
C LEU A 23 -17.03 7.71 -9.62
N LEU A 24 -17.65 6.53 -9.51
CA LEU A 24 -17.88 5.61 -10.64
C LEU A 24 -18.85 6.19 -11.67
N ALA A 25 -19.91 6.86 -11.21
CA ALA A 25 -20.85 7.57 -12.07
C ALA A 25 -20.16 8.70 -12.84
N TRP A 26 -19.30 9.50 -12.19
CA TRP A 26 -18.49 10.51 -12.85
C TRP A 26 -17.53 9.91 -13.88
N LYS A 27 -16.92 8.77 -13.57
CA LYS A 27 -16.02 8.04 -14.49
C LYS A 27 -16.78 7.39 -15.67
N LYS A 28 -18.12 7.48 -15.72
CA LYS A 28 -19.00 6.83 -16.72
C LYS A 28 -18.87 5.31 -16.77
N VAL A 29 -18.39 4.68 -15.69
CA VAL A 29 -18.32 3.23 -15.56
C VAL A 29 -19.60 2.77 -14.87
N SER A 30 -20.61 2.37 -15.65
CA SER A 30 -21.86 1.81 -15.11
C SER A 30 -21.54 0.54 -14.31
N SER A 31 -21.75 0.58 -13.00
CA SER A 31 -21.38 -0.48 -12.07
C SER A 31 -22.62 -1.10 -11.43
N ASP A 32 -23.35 -1.86 -12.22
CA ASP A 32 -24.34 -2.83 -11.74
C ASP A 32 -23.86 -4.22 -12.19
N PRO A 33 -23.26 -5.06 -11.31
CA PRO A 33 -23.07 -4.91 -9.87
C PRO A 33 -21.80 -4.12 -9.45
N LEU A 34 -21.74 -3.71 -8.17
CA LEU A 34 -20.58 -3.02 -7.59
C LEU A 34 -19.29 -3.82 -7.78
N PRO A 35 -18.26 -3.25 -8.43
CA PRO A 35 -16.99 -3.92 -8.61
C PRO A 35 -16.31 -4.16 -7.27
N GLN A 36 -15.82 -5.39 -7.09
CA GLN A 36 -15.05 -5.78 -5.92
C GLN A 36 -13.73 -4.98 -5.81
N GLU A 37 -13.20 -4.53 -6.95
CA GLU A 37 -11.90 -3.90 -7.08
C GLU A 37 -12.01 -2.75 -8.08
N VAL A 38 -11.64 -1.53 -7.69
CA VAL A 38 -11.65 -0.36 -8.58
C VAL A 38 -10.26 0.25 -8.62
N SER A 39 -9.58 0.13 -9.75
CA SER A 39 -8.30 0.79 -10.00
C SER A 39 -8.52 2.23 -10.48
N LEU A 40 -7.95 3.17 -9.73
CA LEU A 40 -7.89 4.59 -10.03
C LEU A 40 -6.43 4.98 -10.37
N ASP A 41 -6.29 6.05 -11.15
CA ASP A 41 -4.99 6.61 -11.57
C ASP A 41 -4.05 5.56 -12.19
N SER A 42 -4.54 4.83 -13.19
CA SER A 42 -3.77 3.83 -13.95
C SER A 42 -3.08 2.75 -13.09
N GLY A 43 -3.66 2.42 -11.92
CA GLY A 43 -3.15 1.38 -11.03
C GLY A 43 -2.36 1.89 -9.83
N ARG A 44 -2.14 3.20 -9.68
CA ARG A 44 -1.47 3.76 -8.49
C ARG A 44 -2.32 3.67 -7.21
N LEU A 45 -3.65 3.64 -7.38
CA LEU A 45 -4.59 3.57 -6.27
C LEU A 45 -5.63 2.50 -6.56
N VAL A 46 -5.79 1.54 -5.64
CA VAL A 46 -6.80 0.49 -5.74
C VAL A 46 -7.77 0.61 -4.58
N LEU A 47 -9.06 0.75 -4.89
CA LEU A 47 -10.15 0.66 -3.94
C LEU A 47 -10.59 -0.80 -3.86
N VAL A 48 -10.50 -1.39 -2.66
CA VAL A 48 -10.88 -2.78 -2.41
C VAL A 48 -12.14 -2.82 -1.57
N LEU A 49 -13.17 -3.52 -2.06
CA LEU A 49 -14.41 -3.70 -1.33
C LEU A 49 -14.19 -4.53 -0.06
N SER A 50 -14.73 -4.07 1.07
CA SER A 50 -14.80 -4.85 2.31
C SER A 50 -15.62 -6.13 2.14
N LYS A 51 -15.30 -7.18 2.91
CA LYS A 51 -16.10 -8.43 2.95
C LYS A 51 -17.55 -8.18 3.35
N LYS A 52 -17.78 -7.20 4.24
CA LYS A 52 -19.13 -6.78 4.67
C LYS A 52 -19.82 -5.88 3.64
N LYS A 53 -19.14 -5.52 2.55
CA LYS A 53 -19.61 -4.63 1.48
C LYS A 53 -20.16 -3.31 2.01
N ASP A 54 -19.55 -2.79 3.06
CA ASP A 54 -19.92 -1.59 3.83
C ASP A 54 -18.99 -0.39 3.54
N CYS A 55 -17.75 -0.66 3.15
CA CYS A 55 -16.75 0.35 2.83
C CYS A 55 -15.75 -0.12 1.76
N TYR A 56 -15.03 0.84 1.17
CA TYR A 56 -13.87 0.58 0.31
C TYR A 56 -12.58 0.97 1.03
N TYR A 57 -11.63 0.05 1.08
CA TYR A 57 -10.28 0.32 1.56
C TYR A 57 -9.43 0.90 0.44
N VAL A 58 -8.72 1.99 0.72
CA VAL A 58 -7.78 2.60 -0.21
C VAL A 58 -6.43 1.93 -0.03
N THR A 59 -5.90 1.36 -1.12
CA THR A 59 -4.59 0.71 -1.17
C THR A 59 -3.71 1.47 -2.16
N THR A 60 -2.53 1.89 -1.69
CA THR A 60 -1.46 2.49 -2.49
C THR A 60 -0.16 1.69 -2.27
N ALA A 61 0.87 1.95 -3.07
CA ALA A 61 2.18 1.32 -2.91
C ALA A 61 2.78 1.54 -1.50
N ASN A 62 2.51 2.70 -0.89
CA ASN A 62 3.09 3.11 0.39
C ASN A 62 2.20 2.80 1.61
N GLY A 63 0.94 2.41 1.42
CA GLY A 63 0.00 2.31 2.53
C GLY A 63 -1.35 1.69 2.18
N CYS A 64 -2.07 1.20 3.18
CA CYS A 64 -3.44 0.71 3.04
C CYS A 64 -4.28 1.23 4.21
N SER A 65 -5.52 1.61 3.94
CA SER A 65 -6.48 2.08 4.96
C SER A 65 -7.08 0.95 5.79
N CYS A 66 -6.68 -0.29 5.53
CA CYS A 66 -7.22 -1.47 6.17
C CYS A 66 -6.66 -1.63 7.59
N PRO A 67 -7.45 -2.19 8.55
CA PRO A 67 -6.99 -2.40 9.92
C PRO A 67 -5.68 -3.19 10.00
N ALA A 68 -5.48 -4.15 9.08
CA ALA A 68 -4.27 -4.93 9.02
C ALA A 68 -3.00 -4.09 8.77
N ALA A 69 -3.10 -2.98 8.03
CA ALA A 69 -1.96 -2.09 7.82
C ALA A 69 -1.72 -1.13 9.01
N THR A 70 -2.73 -0.91 9.85
CA THR A 70 -2.59 -0.12 11.08
C THR A 70 -1.98 -0.93 12.21
N TYR A 71 -2.42 -2.18 12.38
CA TYR A 71 -2.01 -3.02 13.52
C TYR A 71 -0.81 -3.93 13.24
N HIS A 72 -0.47 -4.20 11.98
CA HIS A 72 0.74 -4.96 11.63
C HIS A 72 1.79 -4.05 11.00
N ASN A 73 3.03 -4.13 11.51
CA ASN A 73 4.20 -3.42 10.97
C ASN A 73 4.73 -4.10 9.69
N GLY A 74 3.89 -4.20 8.65
CA GLY A 74 4.28 -4.79 7.37
C GLY A 74 3.20 -4.70 6.30
N PRO A 75 3.53 -5.02 5.03
CA PRO A 75 2.61 -4.89 3.91
C PRO A 75 1.42 -5.82 4.09
N CYS A 76 0.21 -5.25 4.06
CA CYS A 76 -1.03 -5.99 4.24
C CYS A 76 -1.36 -6.87 3.02
N LYS A 77 -2.35 -7.76 3.16
CA LYS A 77 -2.80 -8.64 2.07
C LYS A 77 -3.24 -7.89 0.81
N HIS A 78 -3.76 -6.67 0.95
CA HIS A 78 -4.15 -5.85 -0.21
C HIS A 78 -2.93 -5.30 -0.95
N GLN A 79 -1.97 -4.72 -0.23
CA GLN A 79 -0.74 -4.21 -0.85
C GLN A 79 0.01 -5.33 -1.57
N ARG A 80 0.18 -6.50 -0.95
CA ARG A 80 0.86 -7.65 -1.60
C ARG A 80 0.16 -8.14 -2.87
N LYS A 81 -1.16 -8.02 -2.95
CA LYS A 81 -1.95 -8.48 -4.12
C LYS A 81 -1.84 -7.51 -5.30
N TYR A 82 -1.85 -6.20 -5.03
CA TYR A 82 -1.89 -5.17 -6.08
C TYR A 82 -0.55 -4.50 -6.37
N PHE A 83 0.35 -4.51 -5.39
CA PHE A 83 1.67 -3.91 -5.44
C PHE A 83 2.70 -4.94 -4.93
N PRO A 84 2.95 -6.03 -5.68
CA PRO A 84 4.05 -6.92 -5.37
C PRO A 84 5.35 -6.11 -5.37
N GLN A 85 6.05 -6.10 -4.24
CA GLN A 85 7.39 -5.53 -4.20
C GLN A 85 8.30 -6.44 -5.06
N PRO A 86 9.27 -5.87 -5.79
CA PRO A 86 10.28 -6.68 -6.44
C PRO A 86 10.93 -7.58 -5.38
N GLU A 87 11.02 -8.86 -5.73
CA GLU A 87 11.69 -9.89 -4.96
C GLU A 87 13.06 -9.35 -4.59
N GLN A 88 13.38 -9.43 -3.29
CA GLN A 88 14.57 -8.86 -2.66
C GLN A 88 15.73 -8.76 -3.65
N GLU A 89 16.14 -7.53 -3.97
CA GLU A 89 17.48 -7.30 -4.51
C GLU A 89 18.43 -8.06 -3.59
N GLU A 90 19.12 -9.04 -4.17
CA GLU A 90 20.11 -9.91 -3.53
C GLU A 90 20.85 -9.08 -2.50
N ASN A 91 20.80 -9.44 -1.20
CA ASN A 91 21.41 -8.60 -0.18
C ASN A 91 22.86 -8.42 -0.61
N LEU A 92 23.28 -7.18 -0.93
CA LEU A 92 24.64 -6.92 -1.40
C LEU A 92 25.69 -7.51 -0.46
N ARG A 93 25.34 -7.64 0.83
CA ARG A 93 26.13 -8.34 1.85
C ARG A 93 26.46 -9.80 1.50
N ASP A 94 25.55 -10.53 0.88
CA ASP A 94 25.73 -11.92 0.44
C ASP A 94 26.68 -12.00 -0.78
N SER A 95 26.79 -10.92 -1.56
CA SER A 95 27.69 -10.81 -2.71
C SER A 95 29.08 -10.26 -2.34
N LEU A 96 29.29 -9.80 -1.10
CA LEU A 96 30.56 -9.26 -0.66
C LEU A 96 31.51 -10.39 -0.21
N PRO A 97 32.80 -10.36 -0.61
CA PRO A 97 33.76 -11.34 -0.15
C PRO A 97 33.93 -11.25 1.39
N GLU A 98 34.06 -12.42 2.02
CA GLU A 98 34.28 -12.53 3.46
C GLU A 98 35.60 -11.84 3.86
N TRP A 99 35.60 -11.15 5.00
CA TRP A 99 36.83 -10.58 5.55
C TRP A 99 37.78 -11.72 5.95
N PRO A 100 39.07 -11.70 5.57
CA PRO A 100 39.99 -12.81 5.83
C PRO A 100 40.20 -13.12 7.32
N GLY A 101 39.87 -12.18 8.22
CA GLY A 101 39.87 -12.35 9.68
C GLY A 101 38.57 -12.92 10.29
N GLY A 102 37.60 -13.33 9.45
CA GLY A 102 36.26 -13.73 9.90
C GLY A 102 35.42 -12.53 10.32
N LEU A 103 34.45 -12.74 11.23
CA LEU A 103 33.53 -11.69 11.70
C LEU A 103 34.22 -10.56 12.49
N ASN A 104 35.49 -10.74 12.84
CA ASN A 104 36.30 -9.73 13.52
C ASN A 104 37.14 -9.01 12.46
N GLY A 105 36.88 -7.71 12.28
CA GLY A 105 37.68 -6.85 11.42
C GLY A 105 39.15 -6.77 11.87
N PRO A 106 40.02 -6.07 11.11
CA PRO A 106 41.44 -5.99 11.43
C PRO A 106 41.61 -5.30 12.79
N VAL A 107 41.97 -6.07 13.82
CA VAL A 107 42.46 -5.48 15.06
C VAL A 107 43.92 -5.14 14.79
N GLU A 108 44.19 -3.86 14.56
CA GLU A 108 45.57 -3.39 14.59
C GLU A 108 46.05 -3.58 16.04
N VAL A 109 46.97 -4.52 16.24
CA VAL A 109 47.65 -4.69 17.52
C VAL A 109 48.56 -3.48 17.68
N ILE A 110 48.11 -2.54 18.52
CA ILE A 110 48.86 -1.34 18.93
C ILE A 110 50.12 -1.77 19.67
#